data_AF-Q12TW9-F1
#
_entry.id   AF-Q12TW9-F1
#
_cell.length_a   1.000
_cell.length_b   1.000
_cell.length_c   1.000
_cell.angle_alpha   90.00
_cell.angle_beta   90.00
_cell.angle_gamma   90.00
#
_symmetry.space_group_name_H-M   'P 1'
#
loop_
_entity.id
_entity.type
_entity.pdbx_description
1 polymer ?
#
loop_
_entity_poly.entity_id
_entity_poly.type
_entity_poly.pdbx_seq_one_letter_code
_entity_poly.pdbx_strand_id
1 'polypeptide(L)'
;MEPYEKAAMWGSCKTENLGAEKIIINTISNSNIRYVLLCGNESKGHLAGQTLIALHKNGIDNDGRIIGSDGAIPFVENIGKDAIERFQKQVTIIDHIGLTDLDEIYNIVDEYSSKGSPYSEGPFVVEVVTKRKTVPTNMVGGSMFCFQKEQNVVNIAGVKMGGQPGELPTVLAGTIFYEGHKIVEDADVGIFDRFAAEDLVNVQDLISDETGNPSIVHIFANTVKSMQEYIDFVSSVTDSPFIIDSPQPEVRMASAGYVTDIGLADKTIYNSINMSITEAECEALRLSDIDSSIVLGFNAMDSSLEGRMSLLEDGGKLLDKGLIEVAEDCGISNILIDPSITPMGNGAGIALRMTMAAKEKWGFPVGSGIHNAPSSWRWLKEKKKLDPLVYRMCDVGTVTMQQLVGGDFVLYGPIENAMYTFPMAAMADIMIAEASSDMGRSIASSHPLNRLV
;
A
#
# COMPACT_ATOMS: atom_id res chain seq x y z
N MET A 1 17.13 -10.17 18.85
CA MET A 1 18.57 -10.08 19.15
C MET A 1 18.79 -8.71 19.75
N GLU A 2 19.34 -8.63 20.96
CA GLU A 2 19.57 -7.34 21.61
C GLU A 2 20.74 -6.57 20.94
N PRO A 3 20.62 -5.25 20.70
CA PRO A 3 21.70 -4.45 20.10
C PRO A 3 22.93 -4.39 20.99
N TYR A 4 24.13 -4.45 20.40
CA TYR A 4 25.39 -4.24 21.14
C TYR A 4 25.78 -2.77 21.15
N GLU A 5 26.03 -2.21 22.34
CA GLU A 5 26.23 -0.76 22.55
C GLU A 5 27.44 -0.16 21.81
N LYS A 6 28.43 -0.98 21.45
CA LYS A 6 29.62 -0.54 20.71
C LYS A 6 29.45 -0.57 19.19
N ALA A 7 28.33 -1.08 18.69
CA ALA A 7 28.01 -1.03 17.28
C ALA A 7 27.36 0.31 16.93
N ALA A 8 27.84 0.97 15.87
CA ALA A 8 27.23 2.22 15.40
C ALA A 8 25.82 2.00 14.83
N MET A 9 25.55 0.82 14.28
CA MET A 9 24.25 0.38 13.78
C MET A 9 24.13 -1.14 13.99
N TRP A 10 22.92 -1.61 14.31
CA TRP A 10 22.63 -3.02 14.55
C TRP A 10 21.24 -3.36 14.02
N GLY A 11 21.11 -4.45 13.28
CA GLY A 11 19.81 -4.88 12.75
C GLY A 11 19.89 -6.10 11.84
N SER A 12 18.74 -6.71 11.57
CA SER A 12 18.62 -7.81 10.61
C SER A 12 18.40 -7.28 9.19
N CYS A 13 19.09 -7.87 8.22
CA CYS A 13 18.83 -7.65 6.80
C CYS A 13 18.24 -8.94 6.21
N LYS A 14 17.00 -8.89 5.73
CA LYS A 14 16.31 -10.06 5.17
C LYS A 14 16.26 -10.08 3.65
N THR A 15 16.43 -8.92 3.01
CA THR A 15 16.28 -8.77 1.55
C THR A 15 17.58 -8.27 0.93
N GLU A 16 17.92 -8.86 -0.20
CA GLU A 16 19.13 -8.62 -0.97
C GLU A 16 19.11 -7.32 -1.79
N ASN A 17 17.94 -6.68 -1.90
CA ASN A 17 17.72 -5.43 -2.60
C ASN A 17 17.55 -4.26 -1.63
N LEU A 18 16.33 -3.95 -1.20
CA LEU A 18 15.99 -2.80 -0.35
C LEU A 18 16.75 -2.81 0.98
N GLY A 19 17.01 -4.00 1.54
CA GLY A 19 17.84 -4.14 2.74
C GLY A 19 19.29 -3.70 2.50
N ALA A 20 19.89 -4.13 1.39
CA ALA A 20 21.23 -3.71 0.98
C ALA A 20 21.30 -2.19 0.72
N GLU A 21 20.29 -1.61 0.06
CA GLU A 21 20.22 -0.15 -0.16
C GLU A 21 20.18 0.64 1.15
N LYS A 22 19.35 0.22 2.11
CA LYS A 22 19.26 0.85 3.43
C LYS A 22 20.59 0.78 4.17
N ILE A 23 21.30 -0.35 4.10
CA ILE A 23 22.64 -0.47 4.71
C ILE A 23 23.59 0.54 4.06
N ILE A 24 23.61 0.62 2.73
CA ILE A 24 24.48 1.53 1.99
C ILE A 24 24.21 2.99 2.36
N ILE A 25 22.95 3.43 2.25
CA ILE A 25 22.52 4.81 2.51
C ILE A 25 22.90 5.24 3.94
N ASN A 26 22.58 4.41 4.94
CA ASN A 26 22.88 4.73 6.33
C ASN A 26 24.39 4.70 6.64
N THR A 27 25.15 3.88 5.92
CA THR A 27 26.59 3.79 6.11
C THR A 27 27.31 5.00 5.52
N ILE A 28 27.01 5.36 4.27
CA ILE A 28 27.71 6.46 3.57
C ILE A 28 27.31 7.85 4.08
N SER A 29 26.17 7.96 4.78
CA SER A 29 25.75 9.19 5.46
C SER A 29 26.54 9.47 6.76
N ASN A 30 27.40 8.54 7.20
CA ASN A 30 28.27 8.74 8.34
C ASN A 30 29.69 8.27 8.05
N SER A 31 30.61 9.22 7.79
CA SER A 31 32.01 8.93 7.49
C SER A 31 32.77 8.19 8.60
N ASN A 32 32.22 8.08 9.82
CA ASN A 32 32.83 7.30 10.90
C ASN A 32 32.56 5.78 10.78
N ILE A 33 31.57 5.37 9.98
CA ILE A 33 31.28 3.94 9.76
C ILE A 33 32.24 3.43 8.69
N ARG A 34 33.19 2.57 9.11
CA ARG A 34 34.27 2.02 8.28
C ARG A 34 34.17 0.51 8.04
N TYR A 35 33.36 -0.18 8.82
CA TYR A 35 33.26 -1.64 8.79
C TYR A 35 31.79 -2.06 8.82
N VAL A 36 31.46 -3.06 8.01
CA VAL A 36 30.14 -3.71 8.01
C VAL A 36 30.37 -5.19 8.26
N LEU A 37 29.94 -5.68 9.43
CA LEU A 37 29.99 -7.09 9.78
C LEU A 37 28.72 -7.79 9.26
N LEU A 38 28.91 -8.79 8.41
CA LEU A 38 27.86 -9.68 7.96
C LEU A 38 27.92 -10.97 8.77
N CYS A 39 26.83 -11.29 9.47
CA CYS A 39 26.70 -12.47 10.31
C CYS A 39 25.25 -12.97 10.29
N GLY A 40 25.01 -14.16 10.84
CA GLY A 40 23.71 -14.83 10.79
C GLY A 40 23.51 -15.69 9.55
N ASN A 41 22.42 -16.44 9.53
CA ASN A 41 22.08 -17.33 8.41
C ASN A 41 21.42 -16.56 7.27
N GLU A 42 21.65 -17.02 6.05
CA GLU A 42 20.97 -16.52 4.85
C GLU A 42 19.54 -17.06 4.74
N SER A 43 18.64 -16.23 4.19
CA SER A 43 17.26 -16.64 3.91
C SER A 43 17.20 -17.46 2.62
N LYS A 44 16.28 -18.43 2.55
CA LYS A 44 16.11 -19.24 1.33
C LYS A 44 15.62 -18.35 0.18
N GLY A 45 16.44 -18.21 -0.87
CA GLY A 45 16.14 -17.38 -2.03
C GLY A 45 16.59 -15.91 -1.93
N HIS A 46 16.72 -15.38 -0.71
CA HIS A 46 17.11 -14.00 -0.46
C HIS A 46 18.47 -13.96 0.26
N LEU A 47 19.54 -14.05 -0.53
CA LEU A 47 20.92 -14.16 -0.04
C LEU A 47 21.54 -12.78 0.28
N ALA A 48 20.95 -12.07 1.24
CA ALA A 48 21.24 -10.66 1.51
C ALA A 48 22.73 -10.35 1.81
N GLY A 49 23.40 -11.20 2.60
CA GLY A 49 24.82 -11.02 2.91
C GLY A 49 25.71 -11.27 1.69
N GLN A 50 25.47 -12.37 0.98
CA GLN A 50 26.16 -12.68 -0.29
C GLN A 50 26.00 -11.55 -1.32
N THR A 51 24.79 -11.00 -1.43
CA THR A 51 24.50 -9.90 -2.35
C THR A 51 25.22 -8.61 -1.94
N LEU A 52 25.30 -8.29 -0.65
CA LEU A 52 26.04 -7.11 -0.21
C LEU A 52 27.55 -7.24 -0.49
N ILE A 53 28.11 -8.46 -0.35
CA ILE A 53 29.49 -8.76 -0.75
C ILE A 53 29.67 -8.57 -2.26
N ALA A 54 28.74 -9.09 -3.08
CA ALA A 54 28.79 -8.95 -4.53
C ALA A 54 28.69 -7.48 -4.97
N LEU A 55 27.80 -6.69 -4.36
CA LEU A 55 27.66 -5.26 -4.60
C LEU A 55 28.92 -4.50 -4.23
N HIS A 56 29.50 -4.76 -3.06
CA HIS A 56 30.75 -4.14 -2.62
C HIS A 56 31.92 -4.47 -3.56
N LYS A 57 31.99 -5.71 -4.04
CA LYS A 57 33.09 -6.14 -4.89
C LYS A 57 32.97 -5.69 -6.34
N ASN A 58 31.76 -5.78 -6.92
CA ASN A 58 31.56 -5.70 -8.36
C ASN A 58 30.65 -4.54 -8.78
N GLY A 59 29.92 -3.94 -7.84
CA GLY A 59 28.93 -2.90 -8.14
C GLY A 59 27.73 -3.44 -8.92
N ILE A 60 27.19 -2.59 -9.79
CA ILE A 60 25.97 -2.85 -10.56
C ILE A 60 26.21 -2.66 -12.05
N ASP A 61 25.40 -3.32 -12.87
CA ASP A 61 25.39 -3.13 -14.32
C ASP A 61 24.64 -1.84 -14.74
N ASN A 62 24.24 -1.74 -16.02
CA ASN A 62 23.53 -0.57 -16.53
C ASN A 62 22.03 -0.55 -16.17
N ASP A 63 21.48 -1.70 -15.80
CA ASP A 63 20.08 -1.89 -15.47
C ASP A 63 19.86 -1.95 -13.94
N GLY A 64 20.91 -1.74 -13.15
CA GLY A 64 20.84 -1.75 -11.68
C GLY A 64 21.02 -3.13 -11.06
N ARG A 65 21.31 -4.17 -11.85
CA ARG A 65 21.55 -5.52 -11.32
C ARG A 65 22.90 -5.59 -10.62
N ILE A 66 22.93 -6.18 -9.45
CA ILE A 66 24.14 -6.44 -8.66
C ILE A 66 24.93 -7.58 -9.33
N ILE A 67 26.15 -7.26 -9.74
CA ILE A 67 26.99 -8.17 -10.51
C ILE A 67 27.53 -9.27 -9.60
N GLY A 68 27.22 -10.53 -9.92
CA GLY A 68 27.70 -11.71 -9.18
C GLY A 68 26.90 -12.05 -7.92
N SER A 69 25.69 -11.51 -7.79
CA SER A 69 24.76 -11.89 -6.73
C SER A 69 23.91 -13.09 -7.14
N ASP A 70 23.77 -14.06 -6.22
CA ASP A 70 22.98 -15.28 -6.38
C ASP A 70 21.57 -15.18 -5.75
N GLY A 71 21.25 -14.03 -5.12
CA GLY A 71 19.91 -13.72 -4.63
C GLY A 71 18.86 -13.73 -5.75
N ALA A 72 17.60 -14.01 -5.38
CA ALA A 72 16.48 -14.12 -6.32
C ALA A 72 16.23 -12.81 -7.10
N ILE A 73 16.37 -11.66 -6.45
CA ILE A 73 16.05 -10.33 -7.00
C ILE A 73 17.19 -9.33 -6.71
N PRO A 74 18.37 -9.46 -7.34
CA PRO A 74 19.54 -8.70 -6.96
C PRO A 74 19.62 -7.38 -7.73
N PHE A 75 18.68 -6.47 -7.51
CA PHE A 75 18.63 -5.16 -8.17
C PHE A 75 18.56 -4.02 -7.15
N VAL A 76 19.20 -2.89 -7.48
CA VAL A 76 19.09 -1.64 -6.73
C VAL A 76 18.53 -0.55 -7.63
N GLU A 77 17.65 0.27 -7.06
CA GLU A 77 16.79 1.23 -7.74
C GLU A 77 16.86 2.62 -7.13
N ASN A 78 17.11 2.68 -5.82
CA ASN A 78 17.08 3.94 -5.06
C ASN A 78 18.48 4.54 -4.84
N ILE A 79 19.54 3.84 -5.26
CA ILE A 79 20.93 4.31 -5.13
C ILE A 79 21.63 4.33 -6.48
N GLY A 80 22.34 5.41 -6.75
CA GLY A 80 23.16 5.58 -7.96
C GLY A 80 24.51 4.87 -7.86
N LYS A 81 25.21 4.79 -9.01
CA LYS A 81 26.58 4.23 -9.09
C LYS A 81 27.56 5.01 -8.19
N ASP A 82 27.36 6.30 -8.03
CA ASP A 82 28.13 7.18 -7.14
C ASP A 82 27.99 6.80 -5.66
N ALA A 83 26.78 6.50 -5.19
CA ALA A 83 26.55 6.02 -3.83
C ALA A 83 27.20 4.64 -3.59
N ILE A 84 27.11 3.75 -4.58
CA ILE A 84 27.75 2.43 -4.53
C ILE A 84 29.28 2.58 -4.50
N GLU A 85 29.86 3.37 -5.41
CA GLU A 85 31.29 3.65 -5.41
C GLU A 85 31.76 4.28 -4.09
N ARG A 86 30.94 5.16 -3.50
CA ARG A 86 31.22 5.75 -2.20
C ARG A 86 31.25 4.66 -1.13
N PHE A 87 30.26 3.77 -1.10
CA PHE A 87 30.21 2.65 -0.16
C PHE A 87 31.44 1.73 -0.30
N GLN A 88 31.77 1.35 -1.53
CA GLN A 88 32.92 0.51 -1.85
C GLN A 88 34.25 1.09 -1.33
N LYS A 89 34.43 2.42 -1.45
CA LYS A 89 35.63 3.12 -0.97
C LYS A 89 35.61 3.35 0.54
N GLN A 90 34.44 3.60 1.12
CA GLN A 90 34.30 3.96 2.53
C GLN A 90 34.47 2.77 3.46
N VAL A 91 33.83 1.64 3.17
CA VAL A 91 33.77 0.51 4.11
C VAL A 91 34.54 -0.72 3.68
N THR A 92 34.95 -1.49 4.68
CA THR A 92 35.38 -2.88 4.53
C THR A 92 34.28 -3.81 5.03
N ILE A 93 33.86 -4.76 4.20
CA ILE A 93 32.96 -5.83 4.63
C ILE A 93 33.77 -6.89 5.37
N ILE A 94 33.28 -7.28 6.55
CA ILE A 94 33.80 -8.39 7.34
C ILE A 94 32.78 -9.52 7.21
N ASP A 95 33.13 -10.55 6.45
CA ASP A 95 32.24 -11.66 6.13
C ASP A 95 32.35 -12.80 7.16
N HIS A 96 31.29 -12.96 7.95
CA HIS A 96 31.06 -14.09 8.86
C HIS A 96 29.65 -14.65 8.67
N ILE A 97 29.15 -14.71 7.44
CA ILE A 97 27.84 -15.32 7.14
C ILE A 97 27.81 -16.75 7.70
N GLY A 98 26.73 -17.07 8.42
CA GLY A 98 26.54 -18.32 9.16
C GLY A 98 26.93 -18.24 10.64
N LEU A 99 27.66 -17.21 11.09
CA LEU A 99 27.99 -17.02 12.51
C LEU A 99 26.76 -16.52 13.27
N THR A 100 26.29 -17.28 14.25
CA THR A 100 25.14 -16.94 15.10
C THR A 100 25.46 -16.82 16.59
N ASP A 101 26.71 -17.11 16.98
CA ASP A 101 27.18 -16.96 18.35
C ASP A 101 27.41 -15.49 18.71
N LEU A 102 26.70 -15.01 19.74
CA LEU A 102 26.71 -13.59 20.09
C LEU A 102 28.03 -13.14 20.71
N ASP A 103 28.67 -13.99 21.51
CA ASP A 103 29.94 -13.63 22.16
C ASP A 103 31.05 -13.49 21.11
N GLU A 104 31.07 -14.36 20.10
CA GLU A 104 31.99 -14.24 18.97
C GLU A 104 31.72 -12.99 18.13
N ILE A 105 30.44 -12.69 17.84
CA ILE A 105 30.05 -11.45 17.14
C ILE A 105 30.51 -10.21 17.93
N TYR A 106 30.31 -10.17 19.24
CA TYR A 106 30.73 -9.05 20.09
C TYR A 106 32.25 -8.89 20.12
N ASN A 107 33.00 -9.98 20.15
CA ASN A 107 34.46 -9.94 20.08
C ASN A 107 34.96 -9.34 18.75
N ILE A 108 34.31 -9.65 17.63
CA ILE A 108 34.62 -9.06 16.33
C ILE A 108 34.31 -7.56 16.34
N VAL A 109 33.15 -7.15 16.88
CA VAL A 109 32.81 -5.72 16.99
C VAL A 109 33.85 -4.97 17.84
N ASP A 110 34.24 -5.53 18.98
CA ASP A 110 35.27 -4.95 19.85
C ASP A 110 36.61 -4.80 19.13
N GLU A 111 37.03 -5.82 18.38
CA GLU A 111 38.27 -5.81 17.61
C GLU A 111 38.30 -4.66 16.58
N TYR A 112 37.19 -4.38 15.91
CA TYR A 112 37.13 -3.40 14.82
C TYR A 112 36.71 -1.99 15.27
N SER A 113 36.12 -1.86 16.46
CA SER A 113 35.64 -0.58 17.03
C SER A 113 36.72 0.53 17.09
N SER A 114 38.00 0.15 17.14
CA SER A 114 39.14 1.07 17.27
C SER A 114 40.11 1.09 16.09
N LYS A 115 39.87 0.29 15.04
CA LYS A 115 40.82 0.11 13.92
C LYS A 115 40.70 1.13 12.79
N GLY A 116 39.59 1.86 12.73
CA GLY A 116 39.30 2.81 11.64
C GLY A 116 39.49 4.26 12.06
N SER A 117 40.05 5.08 11.17
CA SER A 117 39.84 6.53 11.19
C SER A 117 38.58 6.88 10.39
N PRO A 118 37.95 8.04 10.60
CA PRO A 118 36.89 8.50 9.71
C PRO A 118 37.34 8.48 8.24
N TYR A 119 36.41 8.22 7.33
CA TYR A 119 36.65 8.33 5.89
C TYR A 119 36.95 9.80 5.53
N SER A 120 37.86 10.03 4.58
CA SER A 120 38.47 11.34 4.35
C SER A 120 37.51 12.42 3.83
N GLU A 121 36.42 12.00 3.21
CA GLU A 121 35.38 12.88 2.69
C GLU A 121 34.19 12.96 3.67
N GLY A 122 33.41 14.05 3.61
CA GLY A 122 32.21 14.22 4.44
C GLY A 122 31.10 13.21 4.15
N PRO A 123 30.00 13.25 4.93
CA PRO A 123 28.79 12.48 4.68
C PRO A 123 28.32 12.57 3.23
N PHE A 124 27.94 11.43 2.66
CA PHE A 124 27.34 11.37 1.33
C PHE A 124 25.83 11.26 1.48
N VAL A 125 25.09 12.21 0.91
CA VAL A 125 23.63 12.22 0.91
C VAL A 125 23.17 11.69 -0.44
N VAL A 126 22.41 10.60 -0.41
CA VAL A 126 21.73 10.11 -1.61
C VAL A 126 20.52 11.01 -1.83
N GLU A 127 20.58 11.86 -2.86
CA GLU A 127 19.38 12.54 -3.34
C GLU A 127 18.49 11.50 -4.02
N VAL A 128 17.34 11.20 -3.41
CA VAL A 128 16.30 10.44 -4.08
C VAL A 128 15.81 11.31 -5.23
N VAL A 129 16.35 11.09 -6.42
CA VAL A 129 15.88 11.75 -7.63
C VAL A 129 14.48 11.21 -7.91
N THR A 130 13.45 11.89 -7.41
CA THR A 130 12.14 11.86 -8.04
C THR A 130 12.35 12.42 -9.44
N LYS A 131 12.59 11.55 -10.44
CA LYS A 131 12.80 11.97 -11.82
C LYS A 131 11.56 12.72 -12.29
N ARG A 132 11.58 14.05 -12.23
CA ARG A 132 10.66 14.90 -12.98
C ARG A 132 10.98 14.72 -14.47
N LYS A 133 10.19 13.90 -15.16
CA LYS A 133 10.20 13.85 -16.62
C LYS A 133 9.20 14.86 -17.15
N THR A 134 9.68 15.80 -17.95
CA THR A 134 8.85 16.63 -18.83
C THR A 134 8.02 15.72 -19.74
N VAL A 135 6.70 15.81 -19.61
CA VAL A 135 5.73 15.13 -20.47
C VAL A 135 5.89 15.65 -21.91
N PRO A 136 6.04 14.79 -22.92
CA PRO A 136 6.06 15.22 -24.32
C PRO A 136 4.76 15.92 -24.67
N THR A 137 4.84 17.12 -25.25
CA THR A 137 3.72 18.01 -25.61
C THR A 137 2.83 17.50 -26.75
N ASN A 138 2.91 16.22 -27.12
CA ASN A 138 2.15 15.63 -28.22
C ASN A 138 1.34 14.41 -27.73
N MET A 139 0.45 14.60 -26.77
CA MET A 139 -0.70 13.70 -26.62
C MET A 139 -1.99 14.45 -26.91
N VAL A 140 -2.69 13.93 -27.92
CA VAL A 140 -4.09 14.20 -28.24
C VAL A 140 -4.92 14.01 -26.95
N GLY A 141 -5.94 14.86 -26.74
CA GLY A 141 -6.64 15.05 -25.45
C GLY A 141 -6.95 13.80 -24.62
N GLY A 142 -7.11 14.01 -23.30
CA GLY A 142 -7.22 13.00 -22.24
C GLY A 142 -7.71 11.62 -22.71
N SER A 143 -6.81 10.65 -22.68
CA SER A 143 -7.13 9.26 -23.00
C SER A 143 -7.44 8.50 -21.70
N MET A 144 -8.11 7.35 -21.80
CA MET A 144 -8.38 6.45 -20.66
C MET A 144 -7.10 6.04 -19.91
N PHE A 145 -5.96 6.13 -20.57
CA PHE A 145 -4.65 5.77 -20.03
C PHE A 145 -3.82 6.99 -19.64
N CYS A 146 -4.31 8.23 -19.76
CA CYS A 146 -3.54 9.43 -19.43
C CYS A 146 -4.45 10.57 -18.99
N PHE A 147 -4.39 10.89 -17.70
CA PHE A 147 -5.04 12.07 -17.13
C PHE A 147 -4.16 13.30 -17.36
N GLN A 148 -4.75 14.43 -17.74
CA GLN A 148 -3.99 15.68 -17.94
C GLN A 148 -3.63 16.33 -16.61
N LYS A 149 -4.50 16.16 -15.61
CA LYS A 149 -4.26 16.60 -14.25
C LYS A 149 -3.08 15.84 -13.65
N GLU A 150 -2.20 16.57 -12.96
CA GLU A 150 -1.16 15.96 -12.13
C GLU A 150 -1.81 15.05 -11.08
N GLN A 151 -1.39 13.79 -11.07
CA GLN A 151 -1.96 12.77 -10.19
C GLN A 151 -1.13 12.69 -8.91
N ASN A 152 -1.83 12.66 -7.78
CA ASN A 152 -1.24 12.51 -6.46
C ASN A 152 -0.98 11.03 -6.18
N VAL A 153 0.09 10.77 -5.43
CA VAL A 153 0.39 9.46 -4.86
C VAL A 153 0.43 9.62 -3.35
N VAL A 154 -0.45 8.94 -2.63
CA VAL A 154 -0.39 8.86 -1.16
C VAL A 154 0.48 7.68 -0.74
N ASN A 155 0.97 7.71 0.50
CA ASN A 155 1.75 6.63 1.08
C ASN A 155 1.22 6.33 2.49
N ILE A 156 0.62 5.16 2.67
CA ILE A 156 0.02 4.74 3.93
C ILE A 156 0.83 3.54 4.43
N ALA A 157 1.66 3.77 5.44
CA ALA A 157 2.59 2.79 6.00
C ALA A 157 3.40 1.97 4.96
N GLY A 158 3.85 2.62 3.88
CA GLY A 158 4.64 1.99 2.82
C GLY A 158 3.83 1.56 1.59
N VAL A 159 2.51 1.51 1.69
CA VAL A 159 1.61 1.23 0.55
C VAL A 159 1.32 2.52 -0.20
N LYS A 160 1.78 2.58 -1.46
CA LYS A 160 1.56 3.73 -2.35
C LYS A 160 0.30 3.53 -3.21
N MET A 161 -0.53 4.56 -3.29
CA MET A 161 -1.77 4.55 -4.08
C MET A 161 -1.93 5.85 -4.87
N GLY A 162 -2.41 5.77 -6.11
CA GLY A 162 -2.59 6.93 -6.98
C GLY A 162 -1.73 6.88 -8.23
N GLY A 163 -1.44 8.07 -8.77
CA GLY A 163 -0.61 8.21 -9.97
C GLY A 163 -1.38 8.02 -11.28
N GLN A 164 -0.62 7.92 -12.37
CA GLN A 164 -1.17 7.66 -13.71
C GLN A 164 -1.44 6.16 -13.91
N PRO A 165 -2.39 5.78 -14.79
CA PRO A 165 -2.59 4.39 -15.16
C PRO A 165 -1.29 3.71 -15.60
N GLY A 166 -0.98 2.55 -14.99
CA GLY A 166 0.23 1.77 -15.27
C GLY A 166 1.50 2.20 -14.52
N GLU A 167 1.43 3.26 -13.70
CA GLU A 167 2.58 3.72 -12.90
C GLU A 167 2.77 2.87 -11.63
N LEU A 168 1.69 2.72 -10.85
CA LEU A 168 1.64 1.90 -9.65
C LEU A 168 0.65 0.74 -9.85
N PRO A 169 0.92 -0.43 -9.26
CA PRO A 169 -0.07 -1.49 -9.18
C PRO A 169 -1.30 -1.06 -8.38
N THR A 170 -2.44 -1.61 -8.76
CA THR A 170 -3.70 -1.39 -8.06
C THR A 170 -3.63 -1.98 -6.65
N VAL A 171 -4.07 -1.22 -5.65
CA VAL A 171 -4.16 -1.69 -4.26
C VAL A 171 -5.48 -2.40 -4.01
N LEU A 172 -5.43 -3.56 -3.35
CA LEU A 172 -6.57 -4.44 -3.18
C LEU A 172 -6.90 -4.61 -1.70
N ALA A 173 -8.12 -4.22 -1.31
CA ALA A 173 -8.57 -4.28 0.07
C ALA A 173 -9.64 -5.36 0.26
N GLY A 174 -9.32 -6.37 1.06
CA GLY A 174 -10.21 -7.47 1.40
C GLY A 174 -10.98 -7.20 2.68
N THR A 175 -12.31 -7.28 2.61
CA THR A 175 -13.18 -7.08 3.76
C THR A 175 -13.21 -8.33 4.65
N ILE A 176 -12.89 -8.15 5.93
CA ILE A 176 -12.96 -9.17 6.98
C ILE A 176 -13.96 -8.74 8.06
N PHE A 177 -14.48 -9.71 8.82
CA PHE A 177 -15.52 -9.53 9.86
C PHE A 177 -16.83 -8.86 9.43
N TYR A 178 -17.12 -8.81 8.13
CA TYR A 178 -18.36 -8.28 7.58
C TYR A 178 -19.62 -9.04 8.08
N GLU A 179 -20.78 -8.43 7.93
CA GLU A 179 -22.05 -9.04 8.35
C GLU A 179 -22.29 -10.41 7.67
N GLY A 180 -22.45 -11.44 8.50
CA GLY A 180 -22.63 -12.82 8.03
C GLY A 180 -21.32 -13.54 7.64
N HIS A 181 -20.16 -12.98 7.96
CA HIS A 181 -18.87 -13.66 7.82
C HIS A 181 -18.82 -14.87 8.77
N LYS A 182 -18.64 -16.06 8.20
CA LYS A 182 -18.74 -17.35 8.89
C LYS A 182 -17.74 -17.56 10.02
N ILE A 183 -16.64 -16.81 10.03
CA ILE A 183 -15.62 -16.89 11.09
C ILE A 183 -16.02 -16.12 12.35
N VAL A 184 -17.04 -15.25 12.28
CA VAL A 184 -17.51 -14.45 13.42
C VAL A 184 -18.58 -15.25 14.17
N GLU A 185 -18.33 -15.52 15.45
CA GLU A 185 -19.26 -16.23 16.35
C GLU A 185 -20.20 -15.24 17.05
N ASP A 186 -19.69 -14.10 17.50
CA ASP A 186 -20.46 -13.02 18.11
C ASP A 186 -19.91 -11.65 17.70
N ALA A 187 -20.64 -10.98 16.79
CA ALA A 187 -20.25 -9.70 16.21
C ALA A 187 -20.39 -8.51 17.18
N ASP A 188 -21.18 -8.65 18.26
CA ASP A 188 -21.42 -7.56 19.22
C ASP A 188 -20.26 -7.43 20.22
N VAL A 189 -19.54 -8.52 20.46
CA VAL A 189 -18.41 -8.54 21.39
C VAL A 189 -17.08 -8.94 20.77
N GLY A 190 -17.05 -9.20 19.45
CA GLY A 190 -15.82 -9.48 18.71
C GLY A 190 -15.29 -10.89 18.96
N ILE A 191 -16.16 -11.89 19.11
CA ILE A 191 -15.74 -13.30 19.20
C ILE A 191 -15.74 -13.91 17.80
N PHE A 192 -14.61 -14.48 17.41
CA PHE A 192 -14.39 -15.07 16.09
C PHE A 192 -13.34 -16.18 16.16
N ASP A 193 -13.32 -17.02 15.13
CA ASP A 193 -12.27 -18.01 14.91
C ASP A 193 -10.99 -17.31 14.46
N ARG A 194 -10.07 -17.12 15.41
CA ARG A 194 -8.76 -16.49 15.18
C ARG A 194 -7.91 -17.23 14.16
N PHE A 195 -7.93 -18.56 14.13
CA PHE A 195 -7.13 -19.33 13.17
C PHE A 195 -7.66 -19.17 11.76
N ALA A 196 -8.98 -19.21 11.59
CA ALA A 196 -9.59 -18.98 10.28
C ALA A 196 -9.38 -17.53 9.80
N ALA A 197 -9.47 -16.56 10.70
CA ALA A 197 -9.17 -15.16 10.37
C ALA A 197 -7.71 -14.96 9.95
N GLU A 198 -6.77 -15.59 10.65
CA GLU A 198 -5.33 -15.49 10.36
C GLU A 198 -4.99 -16.13 9.02
N ASP A 199 -5.58 -17.29 8.70
CA ASP A 199 -5.43 -17.94 7.40
C ASP A 199 -5.89 -17.03 6.25
N LEU A 200 -7.02 -16.33 6.40
CA LEU A 200 -7.52 -15.40 5.38
C LEU A 200 -6.60 -14.20 5.14
N VAL A 201 -6.08 -13.60 6.21
CA VAL A 201 -5.14 -12.47 6.11
C VAL A 201 -3.82 -12.95 5.49
N ASN A 202 -3.28 -14.07 5.95
CA ASN A 202 -2.05 -14.66 5.41
C ASN A 202 -2.17 -15.03 3.92
N VAL A 203 -3.33 -15.55 3.50
CA VAL A 203 -3.60 -15.83 2.09
C VAL A 203 -3.58 -14.55 1.27
N GLN A 204 -4.19 -13.47 1.76
CA GLN A 204 -4.15 -12.17 1.09
C GLN A 204 -2.71 -11.64 0.97
N ASP A 205 -1.92 -11.70 2.04
CA ASP A 205 -0.55 -11.20 2.03
C ASP A 205 0.37 -12.05 1.14
N LEU A 206 0.20 -13.38 1.16
CA LEU A 206 0.93 -14.28 0.27
C LEU A 206 0.68 -13.97 -1.21
N ILE A 207 -0.59 -13.81 -1.60
CA ILE A 207 -0.93 -13.54 -3.00
C ILE A 207 -0.59 -12.09 -3.39
N SER A 208 -0.60 -11.14 -2.46
CA SER A 208 -0.07 -9.77 -2.63
C SER A 208 1.42 -9.80 -2.97
N ASP A 209 2.20 -10.56 -2.21
CA ASP A 209 3.63 -10.74 -2.47
C ASP A 209 3.89 -11.46 -3.80
N GLU A 210 3.06 -12.45 -4.15
CA GLU A 210 3.19 -13.16 -5.43
C GLU A 210 2.92 -12.23 -6.62
N THR A 211 1.82 -11.47 -6.59
CA THR A 211 1.43 -10.67 -7.76
C THR A 211 2.06 -9.29 -7.82
N GLY A 212 2.47 -8.73 -6.69
CA GLY A 212 2.97 -7.35 -6.60
C GLY A 212 1.88 -6.28 -6.43
N ASN A 213 0.61 -6.68 -6.38
CA ASN A 213 -0.49 -5.80 -6.00
C ASN A 213 -0.48 -5.62 -4.48
N PRO A 214 -0.33 -4.40 -3.92
CA PRO A 214 -0.35 -4.20 -2.48
C PRO A 214 -1.71 -4.57 -1.86
N SER A 215 -1.69 -5.17 -0.68
CA SER A 215 -2.88 -5.49 0.10
C SER A 215 -3.18 -4.45 1.18
N ILE A 216 -4.47 -4.31 1.49
CA ILE A 216 -4.99 -3.61 2.68
C ILE A 216 -6.04 -4.52 3.33
N VAL A 217 -6.12 -4.55 4.66
CA VAL A 217 -7.19 -5.29 5.35
C VAL A 217 -8.35 -4.33 5.64
N HIS A 218 -9.54 -4.62 5.12
CA HIS A 218 -10.73 -3.81 5.37
C HIS A 218 -11.55 -4.39 6.52
N ILE A 219 -11.45 -3.78 7.69
CA ILE A 219 -12.07 -4.24 8.94
C ILE A 219 -13.47 -3.64 9.04
N PHE A 220 -14.49 -4.50 9.09
CA PHE A 220 -15.86 -4.09 9.34
C PHE A 220 -16.31 -4.46 10.77
N ALA A 221 -16.97 -3.54 11.47
CA ALA A 221 -17.62 -3.84 12.75
C ALA A 221 -18.81 -2.92 13.03
N ASN A 222 -19.79 -3.42 13.81
CA ASN A 222 -20.97 -2.64 14.22
C ASN A 222 -20.89 -2.08 15.65
N THR A 223 -19.89 -2.49 16.44
CA THR A 223 -19.72 -2.02 17.82
C THR A 223 -18.28 -1.59 18.08
N VAL A 224 -18.09 -0.70 19.04
CA VAL A 224 -16.75 -0.26 19.49
C VAL A 224 -15.93 -1.45 19.97
N LYS A 225 -16.55 -2.33 20.77
CA LYS A 225 -15.85 -3.48 21.35
C LYS A 225 -15.34 -4.43 20.26
N SER A 226 -16.19 -4.82 19.31
CA SER A 226 -15.75 -5.71 18.25
C SER A 226 -14.71 -5.06 17.34
N MET A 227 -14.84 -3.76 17.04
CA MET A 227 -13.83 -3.05 16.26
C MET A 227 -12.45 -3.07 16.92
N GLN A 228 -12.36 -2.82 18.23
CA GLN A 228 -11.10 -2.87 18.98
C GLN A 228 -10.47 -4.26 18.95
N GLU A 229 -11.24 -5.32 19.23
CA GLU A 229 -10.76 -6.70 19.18
C GLU A 229 -10.25 -7.09 17.78
N TYR A 230 -10.93 -6.63 16.72
CA TYR A 230 -10.54 -6.89 15.35
C TYR A 230 -9.28 -6.13 14.94
N ILE A 231 -9.12 -4.87 15.35
CA ILE A 231 -7.90 -4.08 15.11
C ILE A 231 -6.69 -4.73 15.78
N ASP A 232 -6.82 -5.11 17.06
CA ASP A 232 -5.75 -5.76 17.82
C ASP A 232 -5.32 -7.07 17.15
N PHE A 233 -6.30 -7.85 16.68
CA PHE A 233 -6.01 -9.08 15.98
C PHE A 233 -5.31 -8.83 14.64
N VAL A 234 -5.88 -8.00 13.77
CA VAL A 234 -5.34 -7.74 12.42
C VAL A 234 -3.91 -7.20 12.50
N SER A 235 -3.67 -6.23 13.37
CA SER A 235 -2.34 -5.65 13.57
C SER A 235 -1.31 -6.62 14.16
N SER A 236 -1.77 -7.72 14.79
CA SER A 236 -0.88 -8.76 15.30
C SER A 236 -0.45 -9.80 14.27
N VAL A 237 -1.17 -9.91 13.14
CA VAL A 237 -0.95 -10.95 12.12
C VAL A 237 -0.43 -10.41 10.79
N THR A 238 -0.61 -9.12 10.51
CA THR A 238 -0.10 -8.49 9.28
C THR A 238 0.48 -7.10 9.54
N ASP A 239 1.48 -6.74 8.74
CA ASP A 239 2.05 -5.39 8.70
C ASP A 239 1.28 -4.43 7.78
N SER A 240 0.40 -4.96 6.93
CA SER A 240 -0.39 -4.22 5.96
C SER A 240 -1.24 -3.12 6.61
N PRO A 241 -1.43 -1.97 5.95
CA PRO A 241 -2.40 -0.98 6.41
C PRO A 241 -3.81 -1.58 6.49
N PHE A 242 -4.68 -0.94 7.26
CA PHE A 242 -6.05 -1.38 7.41
C PHE A 242 -7.06 -0.22 7.35
N ILE A 243 -8.26 -0.54 6.86
CA ILE A 243 -9.40 0.37 6.85
C ILE A 243 -10.29 0.04 8.04
N ILE A 244 -10.72 1.04 8.80
CA ILE A 244 -11.77 0.90 9.81
C ILE A 244 -13.12 1.34 9.22
N ASP A 245 -14.09 0.43 9.21
CA ASP A 245 -15.41 0.66 8.63
C ASP A 245 -16.55 0.25 9.56
N SER A 246 -17.50 1.17 9.72
CA SER A 246 -18.73 0.93 10.44
C SER A 246 -19.83 1.81 9.86
N PRO A 247 -21.09 1.33 9.80
CA PRO A 247 -22.21 2.21 9.50
C PRO A 247 -22.45 3.26 10.61
N GLN A 248 -21.95 3.03 11.82
CA GLN A 248 -22.19 3.89 12.98
C GLN A 248 -21.06 4.91 13.20
N PRO A 249 -21.34 6.23 13.16
CA PRO A 249 -20.35 7.26 13.44
C PRO A 249 -19.65 7.07 14.79
N GLU A 250 -20.37 6.63 15.82
CA GLU A 250 -19.82 6.46 17.17
C GLU A 250 -18.73 5.40 17.21
N VAL A 251 -18.88 4.33 16.42
CA VAL A 251 -17.87 3.28 16.32
C VAL A 251 -16.63 3.81 15.60
N ARG A 252 -16.81 4.54 14.49
CA ARG A 252 -15.69 5.10 13.74
C ARG A 252 -14.90 6.13 14.56
N MET A 253 -15.60 7.06 15.24
CA MET A 253 -14.97 8.05 16.14
C MET A 253 -14.19 7.39 17.27
N ALA A 254 -14.78 6.41 17.96
CA ALA A 254 -14.10 5.69 19.03
C ALA A 254 -12.87 4.92 18.52
N SER A 255 -12.94 4.41 17.28
CA SER A 255 -11.83 3.70 16.64
C SER A 255 -10.70 4.64 16.27
N ALA A 256 -11.01 5.86 15.81
CA ALA A 256 -9.99 6.88 15.54
C ALA A 256 -9.18 7.25 16.79
N GLY A 257 -9.86 7.42 17.93
CA GLY A 257 -9.18 7.58 19.22
C GLY A 257 -8.38 6.34 19.62
N TYR A 258 -8.95 5.15 19.45
CA TYR A 258 -8.30 3.89 19.83
C TYR A 258 -6.99 3.66 19.07
N VAL A 259 -6.98 3.77 17.73
CA VAL A 259 -5.77 3.56 16.92
C VAL A 259 -4.69 4.61 17.22
N THR A 260 -5.10 5.81 17.63
CA THR A 260 -4.19 6.85 18.11
C THR A 260 -3.51 6.42 19.41
N ASP A 261 -4.29 5.98 20.40
CA ASP A 261 -3.79 5.57 21.71
C ASP A 261 -2.81 4.39 21.65
N ILE A 262 -3.01 3.46 20.71
CA ILE A 262 -2.16 2.28 20.53
C ILE A 262 -1.06 2.46 19.47
N GLY A 263 -0.92 3.65 18.88
CA GLY A 263 0.16 3.97 17.93
C GLY A 263 0.02 3.32 16.55
N LEU A 264 -1.21 3.10 16.09
CA LEU A 264 -1.53 2.51 14.77
C LEU A 264 -2.19 3.50 13.80
N ALA A 265 -2.29 4.78 14.16
CA ALA A 265 -2.95 5.79 13.33
C ALA A 265 -2.33 5.92 11.92
N ASP A 266 -1.00 5.92 11.79
CA ASP A 266 -0.28 5.98 10.51
C ASP A 266 -0.57 4.79 9.56
N LYS A 267 -1.10 3.68 10.09
CA LYS A 267 -1.51 2.49 9.33
C LYS A 267 -3.00 2.47 9.02
N THR A 268 -3.77 3.42 9.54
CA THR A 268 -5.24 3.38 9.55
C THR A 268 -5.82 4.30 8.49
N ILE A 269 -6.79 3.77 7.73
CA ILE A 269 -7.63 4.55 6.81
C ILE A 269 -9.04 4.63 7.40
N TYR A 270 -9.52 5.85 7.62
CA TYR A 270 -10.88 6.08 8.08
C TYR A 270 -11.90 5.88 6.95
N ASN A 271 -12.93 5.05 7.14
CA ASN A 271 -14.02 4.87 6.17
C ASN A 271 -15.38 5.19 6.81
N SER A 272 -16.03 6.31 6.51
CA SER A 272 -15.61 7.40 5.62
C SER A 272 -16.15 8.76 6.04
N ILE A 273 -15.50 9.82 5.56
CA ILE A 273 -16.11 11.15 5.46
C ILE A 273 -17.14 11.13 4.33
N ASN A 274 -18.38 11.46 4.64
CA ASN A 274 -19.51 11.34 3.73
C ASN A 274 -20.57 12.41 4.04
N MET A 275 -21.68 12.43 3.31
CA MET A 275 -22.72 13.46 3.48
C MET A 275 -23.39 13.53 4.86
N SER A 276 -23.21 12.52 5.72
CA SER A 276 -23.74 12.49 7.09
C SER A 276 -22.74 12.91 8.17
N ILE A 277 -21.52 13.30 7.76
CA ILE A 277 -20.46 13.74 8.66
C ILE A 277 -20.96 14.86 9.58
N THR A 278 -20.62 14.78 10.85
CA THR A 278 -21.00 15.78 11.87
C THR A 278 -19.77 16.50 12.40
N GLU A 279 -19.96 17.68 12.99
CA GLU A 279 -18.85 18.41 13.65
C GLU A 279 -18.19 17.58 14.75
N ALA A 280 -18.96 16.75 15.48
CA ALA A 280 -18.41 15.87 16.50
C ALA A 280 -17.49 14.79 15.88
N GLU A 281 -17.86 14.25 14.72
CA GLU A 281 -17.03 13.28 14.00
C GLU A 281 -15.76 13.93 13.43
N CYS A 282 -15.86 15.16 12.95
CA CYS A 282 -14.70 15.94 12.52
C CYS A 282 -13.78 16.38 13.66
N GLU A 283 -14.32 16.73 14.83
CA GLU A 283 -13.53 16.97 16.03
C GLU A 283 -12.78 15.71 16.45
N ALA A 284 -13.43 14.54 16.42
CA ALA A 284 -12.79 13.28 16.75
C ALA A 284 -11.63 12.95 15.79
N LEU A 285 -11.79 13.22 14.49
CA LEU A 285 -10.71 13.08 13.51
C LEU A 285 -9.56 14.06 13.77
N ARG A 286 -9.85 15.36 14.02
CA ARG A 286 -8.84 16.37 14.34
C ARG A 286 -8.04 16.08 15.61
N LEU A 287 -8.64 15.39 16.58
CA LEU A 287 -8.00 14.96 17.82
C LEU A 287 -7.24 13.64 17.66
N SER A 288 -7.52 12.88 16.59
CA SER A 288 -6.81 11.63 16.29
C SER A 288 -5.54 11.90 15.47
N ASP A 289 -4.61 10.96 15.48
CA ASP A 289 -3.41 11.01 14.65
C ASP A 289 -3.65 10.43 13.23
N ILE A 290 -4.90 10.11 12.85
CA ILE A 290 -5.22 9.59 11.51
C ILE A 290 -5.11 10.72 10.48
N ASP A 291 -4.32 10.50 9.44
CA ASP A 291 -4.13 11.45 8.33
C ASP A 291 -4.80 11.01 7.02
N SER A 292 -5.44 9.83 7.01
CA SER A 292 -5.92 9.13 5.82
C SER A 292 -7.40 8.77 5.92
N SER A 293 -8.20 9.17 4.92
CA SER A 293 -9.63 8.86 4.88
C SER A 293 -10.14 8.60 3.47
N ILE A 294 -11.09 7.67 3.38
CA ILE A 294 -12.00 7.58 2.25
C ILE A 294 -13.02 8.73 2.36
N VAL A 295 -13.23 9.43 1.24
CA VAL A 295 -14.24 10.46 1.06
C VAL A 295 -15.28 9.96 0.06
N LEU A 296 -16.48 9.68 0.56
CA LEU A 296 -17.52 8.97 -0.18
C LEU A 296 -18.44 9.94 -0.93
N GLY A 297 -18.38 9.92 -2.26
CA GLY A 297 -19.19 10.74 -3.15
C GLY A 297 -20.62 10.24 -3.38
N PHE A 298 -21.27 9.70 -2.35
CA PHE A 298 -22.67 9.28 -2.44
C PHE A 298 -23.61 10.47 -2.24
N ASN A 299 -24.35 10.84 -3.28
CA ASN A 299 -25.40 11.85 -3.19
C ASN A 299 -26.79 11.21 -3.31
N ALA A 300 -27.50 11.13 -2.18
CA ALA A 300 -28.83 10.55 -2.10
C ALA A 300 -29.93 11.36 -2.82
N MET A 301 -29.70 12.67 -3.02
CA MET A 301 -30.67 13.59 -3.63
C MET A 301 -30.45 13.73 -5.14
N ASP A 302 -29.22 13.56 -5.60
CA ASP A 302 -28.86 13.52 -7.02
C ASP A 302 -27.76 12.50 -7.27
N SER A 303 -28.17 11.30 -7.71
CA SER A 303 -27.25 10.19 -7.99
C SER A 303 -26.50 10.33 -9.32
N SER A 304 -26.69 11.41 -10.08
CA SER A 304 -26.00 11.66 -11.34
C SER A 304 -24.50 11.92 -11.14
N LEU A 305 -23.73 11.92 -12.23
CA LEU A 305 -22.31 12.28 -12.14
C LEU A 305 -22.14 13.70 -11.57
N GLU A 306 -22.95 14.66 -12.02
CA GLU A 306 -22.85 16.06 -11.58
C GLU A 306 -23.20 16.20 -10.10
N GLY A 307 -24.27 15.55 -9.64
CA GLY A 307 -24.68 15.54 -8.23
C GLY A 307 -23.61 14.97 -7.30
N ARG A 308 -22.93 13.89 -7.71
CA ARG A 308 -21.82 13.31 -6.92
C ARG A 308 -20.57 14.18 -6.93
N MET A 309 -20.20 14.73 -8.10
CA MET A 309 -19.01 15.58 -8.23
C MET A 309 -19.19 16.90 -7.46
N SER A 310 -20.36 17.54 -7.53
CA SER A 310 -20.69 18.75 -6.78
C SER A 310 -20.72 18.51 -5.27
N LEU A 311 -21.23 17.38 -4.80
CA LEU A 311 -21.16 17.03 -3.37
C LEU A 311 -19.70 17.03 -2.84
N LEU A 312 -18.76 16.51 -3.62
CA LEU A 312 -17.34 16.53 -3.27
C LEU A 312 -16.73 17.94 -3.36
N GLU A 313 -17.14 18.73 -4.35
CA GLU A 313 -16.57 20.04 -4.68
C GLU A 313 -17.08 21.19 -3.81
N ASP A 314 -18.40 21.33 -3.69
CA ASP A 314 -19.06 22.50 -3.10
C ASP A 314 -20.24 22.15 -2.19
N GLY A 315 -20.40 20.86 -1.87
CA GLY A 315 -21.43 20.35 -0.98
C GLY A 315 -22.74 20.06 -1.68
N GLY A 316 -22.86 20.31 -2.99
CA GLY A 316 -24.02 19.93 -3.80
C GLY A 316 -25.34 20.54 -3.30
N LYS A 317 -25.27 21.71 -2.64
CA LYS A 317 -26.38 22.39 -1.94
C LYS A 317 -26.96 21.64 -0.75
N LEU A 318 -26.31 20.56 -0.31
CA LEU A 318 -26.70 19.76 0.85
C LEU A 318 -25.85 20.10 2.07
N LEU A 319 -24.60 20.49 1.83
CA LEU A 319 -23.62 20.88 2.83
C LEU A 319 -23.15 22.31 2.56
N ASP A 320 -22.64 22.98 3.59
CA ASP A 320 -22.09 24.33 3.48
C ASP A 320 -20.77 24.38 2.69
N LYS A 321 -20.07 23.24 2.61
CA LYS A 321 -18.78 23.05 1.94
C LYS A 321 -18.72 21.68 1.24
N GLY A 322 -17.81 21.54 0.28
CA GLY A 322 -17.52 20.26 -0.37
C GLY A 322 -16.91 19.25 0.59
N LEU A 323 -17.19 17.96 0.38
CA LEU A 323 -16.63 16.90 1.24
C LEU A 323 -15.09 16.83 1.20
N ILE A 324 -14.45 17.29 0.12
CA ILE A 324 -12.99 17.40 0.06
C ILE A 324 -12.48 18.45 1.05
N GLU A 325 -13.08 19.65 1.04
CA GLU A 325 -12.73 20.71 2.00
C GLU A 325 -13.06 20.29 3.43
N VAL A 326 -14.18 19.59 3.65
CA VAL A 326 -14.49 19.00 4.95
C VAL A 326 -13.39 18.03 5.38
N ALA A 327 -12.92 17.14 4.50
CA ALA A 327 -11.83 16.22 4.86
C ALA A 327 -10.56 16.94 5.31
N GLU A 328 -10.15 17.99 4.59
CA GLU A 328 -9.01 18.84 4.95
C GLU A 328 -9.24 19.53 6.32
N ASP A 329 -10.43 20.09 6.54
CA ASP A 329 -10.82 20.71 7.81
C ASP A 329 -10.82 19.70 8.97
N CYS A 330 -11.06 18.42 8.72
CA CYS A 330 -11.05 17.36 9.72
C CYS A 330 -9.65 16.77 9.96
N GLY A 331 -8.60 17.35 9.36
CA GLY A 331 -7.20 16.96 9.58
C GLY A 331 -6.66 15.92 8.60
N ILE A 332 -7.41 15.55 7.57
CA ILE A 332 -7.02 14.51 6.61
C ILE A 332 -6.16 15.11 5.49
N SER A 333 -4.95 14.57 5.30
CA SER A 333 -4.07 14.93 4.18
C SER A 333 -4.07 13.90 3.04
N ASN A 334 -4.29 12.62 3.36
CA ASN A 334 -4.35 11.53 2.38
C ASN A 334 -5.82 11.25 2.01
N ILE A 335 -6.32 12.01 1.04
CA ILE A 335 -7.71 11.92 0.56
C ILE A 335 -7.83 10.80 -0.49
N LEU A 336 -8.69 9.82 -0.22
CA LEU A 336 -9.04 8.73 -1.13
C LEU A 336 -10.49 8.89 -1.57
N ILE A 337 -10.78 9.12 -2.86
CA ILE A 337 -12.17 9.28 -3.30
C ILE A 337 -12.80 7.90 -3.53
N ASP A 338 -13.98 7.67 -2.95
CA ASP A 338 -14.88 6.58 -3.35
C ASP A 338 -16.11 7.13 -4.08
N PRO A 339 -16.30 6.83 -5.38
CA PRO A 339 -17.46 7.26 -6.17
C PRO A 339 -18.83 6.74 -5.71
N SER A 340 -18.86 5.83 -4.73
CA SER A 340 -20.02 5.11 -4.22
C SER A 340 -20.70 4.23 -5.27
N ILE A 341 -20.41 2.93 -5.23
CA ILE A 341 -21.04 1.94 -6.09
C ILE A 341 -22.48 1.69 -5.61
N THR A 342 -23.43 2.20 -6.38
CA THR A 342 -24.85 1.98 -6.13
C THR A 342 -25.32 0.66 -6.75
N PRO A 343 -26.51 0.15 -6.36
CA PRO A 343 -27.00 -1.12 -6.87
C PRO A 343 -27.02 -1.22 -8.40
N MET A 344 -26.84 -2.45 -8.91
CA MET A 344 -26.82 -2.70 -10.35
C MET A 344 -28.08 -2.15 -11.04
N GLY A 345 -27.88 -1.35 -12.10
CA GLY A 345 -28.96 -0.66 -12.82
C GLY A 345 -29.40 0.68 -12.20
N ASN A 346 -28.82 1.09 -11.06
CA ASN A 346 -29.16 2.32 -10.35
C ASN A 346 -27.94 3.24 -10.12
N GLY A 347 -26.98 3.22 -11.05
CA GLY A 347 -25.81 4.11 -11.04
C GLY A 347 -24.44 3.46 -10.84
N ALA A 348 -24.33 2.12 -10.78
CA ALA A 348 -23.03 1.43 -10.75
C ALA A 348 -22.07 1.91 -11.87
N GLY A 349 -22.57 2.05 -13.11
CA GLY A 349 -21.78 2.59 -14.22
C GLY A 349 -21.48 4.09 -14.13
N ILE A 350 -22.33 4.87 -13.43
CA ILE A 350 -22.07 6.29 -13.18
C ILE A 350 -20.85 6.43 -12.26
N ALA A 351 -20.75 5.55 -11.27
CA ALA A 351 -19.61 5.52 -10.35
C ALA A 351 -18.28 5.24 -11.07
N LEU A 352 -18.27 4.30 -12.02
CA LEU A 352 -17.09 4.07 -12.89
C LEU A 352 -16.71 5.31 -13.71
N ARG A 353 -17.70 6.01 -14.28
CA ARG A 353 -17.45 7.28 -14.98
C ARG A 353 -16.92 8.36 -14.04
N MET A 354 -17.42 8.39 -12.81
CA MET A 354 -16.97 9.32 -11.79
C MET A 354 -15.52 9.05 -11.38
N THR A 355 -15.04 7.80 -11.37
CA THR A 355 -13.61 7.49 -11.17
C THR A 355 -12.73 8.31 -12.10
N MET A 356 -13.01 8.26 -13.40
CA MET A 356 -12.26 9.02 -14.41
C MET A 356 -12.39 10.54 -14.19
N ALA A 357 -13.60 11.01 -13.90
CA ALA A 357 -13.87 12.44 -13.72
C ALA A 357 -13.16 13.01 -12.48
N ALA A 358 -13.11 12.25 -11.40
CA ALA A 358 -12.45 12.64 -10.16
C ALA A 358 -10.92 12.71 -10.33
N LYS A 359 -10.32 11.71 -10.99
CA LYS A 359 -8.88 11.72 -11.32
C LYS A 359 -8.50 12.87 -12.24
N GLU A 360 -9.29 13.11 -13.29
CA GLU A 360 -9.04 14.21 -14.23
C GLU A 360 -9.24 15.59 -13.58
N LYS A 361 -10.13 15.72 -12.58
CA LYS A 361 -10.41 17.00 -11.94
C LYS A 361 -9.42 17.32 -10.80
N TRP A 362 -9.24 16.37 -9.89
CA TRP A 362 -8.53 16.60 -8.63
C TRP A 362 -7.18 15.91 -8.55
N GLY A 363 -7.00 14.78 -9.24
CA GLY A 363 -5.77 13.99 -9.19
C GLY A 363 -5.61 13.13 -7.93
N PHE A 364 -6.59 13.12 -7.02
CA PHE A 364 -6.57 12.22 -5.87
C PHE A 364 -6.64 10.74 -6.31
N PRO A 365 -6.11 9.81 -5.50
CA PRO A 365 -6.38 8.39 -5.67
C PRO A 365 -7.88 8.11 -5.61
N VAL A 366 -8.39 7.29 -6.52
CA VAL A 366 -9.81 6.96 -6.61
C VAL A 366 -10.00 5.45 -6.69
N GLY A 367 -10.88 4.93 -5.86
CA GLY A 367 -11.15 3.50 -5.77
C GLY A 367 -12.58 3.26 -5.35
N SER A 368 -13.03 2.01 -5.35
CA SER A 368 -14.41 1.74 -4.96
C SER A 368 -14.65 0.33 -4.45
N GLY A 369 -15.71 0.19 -3.66
CA GLY A 369 -16.35 -1.10 -3.35
C GLY A 369 -17.12 -1.68 -4.54
N ILE A 370 -16.45 -1.95 -5.66
CA ILE A 370 -17.09 -2.38 -6.92
C ILE A 370 -17.86 -3.70 -6.83
N HIS A 371 -17.49 -4.56 -5.86
CA HIS A 371 -18.23 -5.78 -5.51
C HIS A 371 -19.70 -5.51 -5.09
N ASN A 372 -20.05 -4.28 -4.68
CA ASN A 372 -21.41 -3.89 -4.32
C ASN A 372 -22.40 -3.93 -5.51
N ALA A 373 -21.90 -3.78 -6.74
CA ALA A 373 -22.72 -3.88 -7.93
C ALA A 373 -23.25 -5.33 -8.15
N PRO A 374 -22.40 -6.36 -8.28
CA PRO A 374 -22.86 -7.74 -8.41
C PRO A 374 -23.55 -8.24 -7.13
N SER A 375 -23.12 -7.81 -5.93
CA SER A 375 -23.74 -8.22 -4.67
C SER A 375 -25.15 -7.69 -4.45
N SER A 376 -25.58 -6.67 -5.17
CA SER A 376 -26.95 -6.15 -5.16
C SER A 376 -27.79 -6.65 -6.34
N TRP A 377 -27.18 -7.31 -7.32
CA TRP A 377 -27.85 -7.70 -8.55
C TRP A 377 -28.75 -8.92 -8.36
N ARG A 378 -30.06 -8.69 -8.21
CA ARG A 378 -31.08 -9.73 -7.94
C ARG A 378 -31.00 -10.91 -8.90
N TRP A 379 -30.84 -10.66 -10.21
CA TRP A 379 -30.74 -11.73 -11.20
C TRP A 379 -29.53 -12.63 -10.95
N LEU A 380 -28.37 -12.03 -10.65
CA LEU A 380 -27.14 -12.77 -10.35
C LEU A 380 -27.25 -13.57 -9.04
N LYS A 381 -27.95 -13.03 -8.02
CA LYS A 381 -28.25 -13.76 -6.78
C LYS A 381 -29.06 -15.03 -7.03
N GLU A 382 -30.03 -14.99 -7.95
CA GLU A 382 -30.78 -16.20 -8.34
C GLU A 382 -29.89 -17.19 -9.10
N LYS A 383 -28.95 -16.70 -9.93
CA LYS A 383 -27.98 -17.57 -10.61
C LYS A 383 -26.98 -18.23 -9.65
N LYS A 384 -26.56 -17.52 -8.59
CA LYS A 384 -25.69 -18.06 -7.53
C LYS A 384 -26.24 -19.36 -6.91
N LYS A 385 -27.58 -19.49 -6.80
CA LYS A 385 -28.23 -20.69 -6.24
C LYS A 385 -28.08 -21.92 -7.14
N LEU A 386 -27.87 -21.72 -8.44
CA LEU A 386 -27.68 -22.78 -9.43
C LEU A 386 -26.20 -23.10 -9.61
N ASP A 387 -25.37 -22.05 -9.73
CA ASP A 387 -23.93 -22.15 -9.86
C ASP A 387 -23.25 -20.97 -9.13
N PRO A 388 -22.67 -21.21 -7.95
CA PRO A 388 -21.95 -20.18 -7.20
C PRO A 388 -20.75 -19.60 -7.98
N LEU A 389 -20.16 -20.34 -8.93
CA LEU A 389 -19.04 -19.87 -9.73
C LEU A 389 -19.43 -18.68 -10.61
N VAL A 390 -20.65 -18.69 -11.18
CA VAL A 390 -21.15 -17.57 -12.00
C VAL A 390 -21.16 -16.27 -11.21
N TYR A 391 -21.63 -16.33 -9.96
CA TYR A 391 -21.61 -15.15 -9.08
C TYR A 391 -20.17 -14.69 -8.82
N ARG A 392 -19.28 -15.61 -8.43
CA ARG A 392 -17.88 -15.30 -8.11
C ARG A 392 -17.15 -14.67 -9.31
N MET A 393 -17.36 -15.21 -10.51
CA MET A 393 -16.74 -14.67 -11.73
C MET A 393 -17.20 -13.24 -12.03
N CYS A 394 -18.50 -12.95 -11.87
CA CYS A 394 -18.99 -11.58 -12.03
C CYS A 394 -18.47 -10.65 -10.93
N ASP A 395 -18.39 -11.15 -9.69
CA ASP A 395 -17.91 -10.40 -8.53
C ASP A 395 -16.45 -9.99 -8.71
N VAL A 396 -15.55 -10.97 -8.81
CA VAL A 396 -14.11 -10.76 -9.03
C VAL A 396 -13.85 -10.00 -10.33
N GLY A 397 -14.62 -10.27 -11.39
CA GLY A 397 -14.51 -9.58 -12.68
C GLY A 397 -14.68 -8.06 -12.60
N THR A 398 -15.46 -7.57 -11.64
CA THR A 398 -15.67 -6.13 -11.49
C THR A 398 -14.43 -5.35 -11.09
N VAL A 399 -13.43 -6.00 -10.48
CA VAL A 399 -12.14 -5.40 -10.10
C VAL A 399 -11.47 -4.78 -11.32
N THR A 400 -11.42 -5.53 -12.43
CA THR A 400 -10.83 -5.05 -13.69
C THR A 400 -11.59 -3.87 -14.30
N MET A 401 -12.89 -3.75 -14.04
CA MET A 401 -13.67 -2.60 -14.52
C MET A 401 -13.23 -1.31 -13.83
N GLN A 402 -12.97 -1.37 -12.52
CA GLN A 402 -12.45 -0.22 -11.76
C GLN A 402 -11.04 0.16 -12.23
N GLN A 403 -10.16 -0.82 -12.47
CA GLN A 403 -8.80 -0.58 -12.97
C GLN A 403 -8.79 0.05 -14.36
N LEU A 404 -9.61 -0.46 -15.29
CA LEU A 404 -9.66 0.04 -16.67
C LEU A 404 -10.19 1.47 -16.77
N VAL A 405 -10.98 1.95 -15.80
CA VAL A 405 -11.38 3.37 -15.72
C VAL A 405 -10.40 4.22 -14.92
N GLY A 406 -9.21 3.69 -14.64
CA GLY A 406 -8.10 4.39 -13.99
C GLY A 406 -8.13 4.36 -12.47
N GLY A 407 -8.94 3.50 -11.84
CA GLY A 407 -8.97 3.38 -10.38
C GLY A 407 -7.67 2.84 -9.80
N ASP A 408 -7.29 3.38 -8.64
CA ASP A 408 -6.01 3.13 -7.96
C ASP A 408 -6.11 2.08 -6.85
N PHE A 409 -7.30 1.92 -6.27
CA PHE A 409 -7.58 0.91 -5.26
C PHE A 409 -8.95 0.28 -5.45
N VAL A 410 -9.15 -0.93 -4.93
CA VAL A 410 -10.40 -1.68 -5.02
C VAL A 410 -10.73 -2.33 -3.68
N LEU A 411 -11.90 -2.00 -3.12
CA LEU A 411 -12.47 -2.77 -2.01
C LEU A 411 -13.20 -3.96 -2.63
N TYR A 412 -12.52 -5.10 -2.72
CA TYR A 412 -13.00 -6.23 -3.53
C TYR A 412 -14.04 -7.11 -2.82
N GLY A 413 -14.43 -6.72 -1.59
CA GLY A 413 -15.43 -7.41 -0.80
C GLY A 413 -14.81 -8.55 0.01
N PRO A 414 -15.51 -9.68 0.19
CA PRO A 414 -15.07 -10.76 1.07
C PRO A 414 -13.62 -11.18 0.81
N ILE A 415 -12.79 -11.14 1.86
CA ILE A 415 -11.34 -11.45 1.81
C ILE A 415 -11.06 -12.87 1.28
N GLU A 416 -12.01 -13.80 1.39
CA GLU A 416 -11.91 -15.15 0.82
C GLU A 416 -11.77 -15.17 -0.71
N ASN A 417 -12.07 -14.04 -1.38
CA ASN A 417 -11.87 -13.89 -2.81
C ASN A 417 -10.44 -13.52 -3.21
N ALA A 418 -9.52 -13.25 -2.26
CA ALA A 418 -8.13 -12.84 -2.53
C ALA A 418 -7.44 -13.68 -3.62
N MET A 419 -7.48 -15.02 -3.50
CA MET A 419 -6.86 -15.97 -4.44
C MET A 419 -7.37 -15.88 -5.88
N TYR A 420 -8.53 -15.24 -6.10
CA TYR A 420 -9.09 -15.01 -7.42
C TYR A 420 -8.88 -13.56 -7.87
N THR A 421 -9.01 -12.62 -6.94
CA THR A 421 -8.93 -11.18 -7.19
C THR A 421 -7.53 -10.74 -7.57
N PHE A 422 -6.50 -11.16 -6.82
CA PHE A 422 -5.14 -10.68 -7.04
C PHE A 422 -4.58 -11.06 -8.41
N PRO A 423 -4.66 -12.34 -8.86
CA PRO A 423 -4.23 -12.69 -10.22
C PRO A 423 -5.02 -11.95 -11.32
N MET A 424 -6.30 -11.70 -11.09
CA MET A 424 -7.15 -10.97 -12.04
C MET A 424 -6.76 -9.49 -12.13
N ALA A 425 -6.47 -8.86 -10.99
CA ALA A 425 -6.00 -7.48 -10.93
C ALA A 425 -4.60 -7.33 -11.53
N ALA A 426 -3.70 -8.28 -11.23
CA ALA A 426 -2.35 -8.33 -11.77
C ALA A 426 -2.35 -8.39 -13.30
N MET A 427 -3.19 -9.25 -13.88
CA MET A 427 -3.38 -9.33 -15.32
C MET A 427 -3.84 -7.99 -15.91
N ALA A 428 -4.81 -7.32 -15.27
CA ALA A 428 -5.28 -6.02 -15.75
C ALA A 428 -4.19 -4.94 -15.64
N ASP A 429 -3.44 -4.88 -14.54
CA ASP A 429 -2.34 -3.93 -14.36
C ASP A 429 -1.23 -4.13 -15.40
N ILE A 430 -0.86 -5.39 -15.71
CA ILE A 430 0.08 -5.72 -16.78
C ILE A 430 -0.38 -5.10 -18.11
N MET A 431 -1.64 -5.36 -18.49
CA MET A 431 -2.18 -4.86 -19.76
C MET A 431 -2.29 -3.33 -19.79
N ILE A 432 -2.63 -2.69 -18.67
CA ILE A 432 -2.69 -1.23 -18.54
C ILE A 432 -1.28 -0.61 -18.67
N ALA A 433 -0.27 -1.22 -18.04
CA ALA A 433 1.12 -0.78 -18.15
C ALA A 433 1.66 -0.95 -19.57
N GLU A 434 1.37 -2.07 -20.24
CA GLU A 434 1.70 -2.26 -21.66
C GLU A 434 1.06 -1.19 -22.54
N ALA A 435 -0.24 -0.94 -22.35
CA ALA A 435 -1.02 0.04 -23.11
C ALA A 435 -0.57 1.49 -22.90
N SER A 436 0.19 1.76 -21.83
CA SER A 436 0.72 3.10 -21.50
C SER A 436 2.24 3.18 -21.60
N SER A 437 2.92 2.16 -22.12
CA SER A 437 4.38 2.06 -22.15
C SER A 437 5.07 3.14 -23.00
N ASP A 438 4.43 3.60 -24.08
CA ASP A 438 4.92 4.67 -24.94
C ASP A 438 4.68 6.09 -24.36
N MET A 439 4.02 6.18 -23.21
CA MET A 439 3.66 7.43 -22.55
C MET A 439 4.77 7.99 -21.65
N GLY A 440 5.95 7.38 -21.65
CA GLY A 440 7.16 7.90 -20.99
C GLY A 440 7.18 7.76 -19.47
N ARG A 441 6.31 6.92 -18.91
CA ARG A 441 6.15 6.70 -17.46
C ARG A 441 7.19 5.74 -16.90
N SER A 442 7.43 5.84 -15.60
CA SER A 442 8.25 4.87 -14.88
C SER A 442 7.32 3.93 -14.13
N ILE A 443 7.47 2.64 -14.35
CA ILE A 443 6.66 1.60 -13.73
C ILE A 443 7.34 1.23 -12.41
N ALA A 444 6.57 1.11 -11.32
CA ALA A 444 7.11 0.65 -10.05
C ALA A 444 7.75 -0.74 -10.18
N SER A 445 8.82 -1.01 -9.44
CA SER A 445 9.49 -2.31 -9.48
C SER A 445 8.66 -3.45 -8.92
N SER A 446 7.82 -3.17 -7.94
CA SER A 446 6.84 -4.12 -7.43
C SER A 446 5.68 -4.39 -8.39
N HIS A 447 5.58 -3.65 -9.51
CA HIS A 447 4.44 -3.78 -10.42
C HIS A 447 4.35 -5.20 -11.01
N PRO A 448 3.13 -5.77 -11.16
CA PRO A 448 2.89 -7.11 -11.70
C PRO A 448 3.63 -7.40 -13.00
N LEU A 449 3.73 -6.42 -13.90
CA LEU A 449 4.53 -6.52 -15.14
C LEU A 449 5.99 -6.92 -14.89
N ASN A 450 6.64 -6.38 -13.86
CA ASN A 450 8.04 -6.67 -13.55
C ASN A 450 8.20 -7.95 -12.70
N ARG A 451 7.11 -8.49 -12.14
CA ARG A 451 7.13 -9.69 -11.30
C ARG A 451 6.74 -10.97 -12.04
N LEU A 452 5.76 -10.88 -12.94
CA LEU A 452 5.06 -12.04 -13.51
C LEU A 452 5.38 -12.28 -14.99
N VAL A 453 6.06 -11.35 -15.67
CA VAL A 453 6.44 -11.40 -17.10
C VAL A 453 7.93 -11.14 -17.22
#